data_AF-A0A1W2BW31-F1
#
_entry.id   AF-A0A1W2BW31-F1
#
_cell.length_a   1.000
_cell.length_b   1.000
_cell.length_c   1.000
_cell.angle_alpha   90.00
_cell.angle_beta   90.00
_cell.angle_gamma   90.00
#
_symmetry.space_group_name_H-M   'P 1'
#
loop_
_entity.id
_entity.type
_entity.pdbx_description
1 polymer ?
#
loop_
_entity_poly.entity_id
_entity_poly.type
_entity_poly.pdbx_seq_one_letter_code
_entity_poly.pdbx_strand_id
1 'polypeptide(L)'
;MKEEDIRRSALVHGYKIFKDGSLFNINEVIKKSRLNKSSFYSVFKDKDDYTLQLLQYIDGIYKEKISEYKGSDGLLDRNALQDYLQELARMSFFFYSLAKGIDAPKKDLLQMTDAEAMALTEQLKGVRKKPDIASFNKTLKFIEVIVLNPRYQDNDDYHRAIAYGVEKACSFIFEE
;
A
#
# COMPACT_ATOMS: atom_id res chain seq x y z
N MET A 1 -11.85 -24.94 14.62
CA MET A 1 -11.78 -23.55 14.11
C MET A 1 -12.31 -23.58 12.69
N LYS A 2 -13.18 -22.65 12.29
CA LYS A 2 -13.71 -22.64 10.91
C LYS A 2 -12.60 -22.19 9.95
N GLU A 3 -12.70 -22.57 8.68
CA GLU A 3 -11.70 -22.20 7.66
C GLU A 3 -11.52 -20.68 7.54
N GLU A 4 -12.60 -19.93 7.71
CA GLU A 4 -12.57 -18.46 7.70
C GLU A 4 -11.80 -17.87 8.89
N ASP A 5 -11.95 -18.44 10.08
CA ASP A 5 -11.19 -18.05 11.27
C ASP A 5 -9.69 -18.33 11.09
N ILE A 6 -9.35 -19.48 10.48
CA ILE A 6 -7.98 -19.83 10.13
C ILE A 6 -7.41 -18.81 9.14
N ARG A 7 -8.16 -18.53 8.05
CA ARG A 7 -7.76 -17.56 7.01
C ARG A 7 -7.48 -16.20 7.64
N ARG A 8 -8.46 -15.67 8.39
CA ARG A 8 -8.35 -14.38 9.06
C ARG A 8 -7.19 -14.34 10.04
N SER A 9 -7.02 -15.38 10.86
CA SER A 9 -5.92 -15.45 11.82
C SER A 9 -4.55 -15.40 11.13
N ALA A 10 -4.36 -16.20 10.08
CA ALA A 10 -3.11 -16.23 9.32
C ALA A 10 -2.81 -14.90 8.60
N LEU A 11 -3.82 -14.24 8.03
CA LEU A 11 -3.65 -12.93 7.37
C LEU A 11 -3.33 -11.82 8.37
N VAL A 12 -4.06 -11.76 9.50
CA VAL A 12 -3.81 -10.76 10.56
C VAL A 12 -2.39 -10.90 11.12
N HIS A 13 -1.93 -12.12 11.42
CA HIS A 13 -0.58 -12.32 11.94
C HIS A 13 0.50 -12.13 10.87
N GLY A 14 0.23 -12.50 9.62
CA GLY A 14 1.09 -12.17 8.48
C GLY A 14 1.30 -10.67 8.35
N TYR A 15 0.22 -9.89 8.43
CA TYR A 15 0.28 -8.44 8.41
C TYR A 15 1.04 -7.85 9.60
N LYS A 16 0.89 -8.40 10.81
CA LYS A 16 1.67 -7.96 11.98
C LYS A 16 3.17 -8.21 11.79
N ILE A 17 3.55 -9.42 11.37
CA ILE A 17 4.96 -9.76 11.05
C ILE A 17 5.51 -8.79 10.00
N PHE A 18 4.72 -8.53 8.96
CA PHE A 18 5.04 -7.58 7.91
C PHE A 18 5.27 -6.17 8.47
N LYS A 19 4.36 -5.66 9.32
CA LYS A 19 4.44 -4.31 9.90
C LYS A 19 5.65 -4.13 10.82
N ASP A 20 6.05 -5.19 11.52
CA ASP A 20 7.19 -5.18 12.44
C ASP A 20 8.54 -5.17 11.70
N GLY A 21 8.56 -5.24 10.36
CA GLY A 21 9.79 -5.26 9.57
C GLY A 21 10.57 -6.58 9.64
N SER A 22 9.98 -7.61 10.23
CA SER A 22 10.59 -8.95 10.30
C SER A 22 10.65 -9.60 8.92
N LEU A 23 11.69 -10.41 8.69
CA LEU A 23 11.79 -11.22 7.48
C LEU A 23 10.55 -12.13 7.38
N PHE A 24 9.75 -11.95 6.33
CA PHE A 24 8.52 -12.70 6.17
C PHE A 24 8.77 -14.21 6.05
N ASN A 25 8.17 -14.98 6.96
CA ASN A 25 8.33 -16.43 7.04
C ASN A 25 7.00 -17.12 7.41
N ILE A 26 6.52 -18.02 6.53
CA ILE A 26 5.28 -18.77 6.76
C ILE A 26 5.32 -19.60 8.05
N ASN A 27 6.47 -20.18 8.41
CA ASN A 27 6.56 -20.93 9.66
C ASN A 27 6.35 -20.02 10.89
N GLU A 28 6.79 -18.78 10.82
CA GLU A 28 6.54 -17.78 11.86
C GLU A 28 5.07 -17.38 11.90
N VAL A 29 4.43 -17.19 10.75
CA VAL A 29 2.99 -16.94 10.63
C VAL A 29 2.21 -18.08 11.30
N ILE A 30 2.49 -19.33 10.93
CA ILE A 30 1.81 -20.51 11.47
C ILE A 30 1.95 -20.56 12.99
N LYS A 31 3.18 -20.33 13.50
CA LYS A 31 3.46 -20.28 14.94
C LYS A 31 2.70 -19.16 15.65
N LYS A 32 2.77 -17.91 15.17
CA LYS A 32 2.09 -16.76 15.78
C LYS A 32 0.57 -16.88 15.72
N SER A 33 0.06 -17.48 14.66
CA SER A 33 -1.38 -17.76 14.47
C SER A 33 -1.88 -18.94 15.31
N ARG A 34 -0.99 -19.64 16.04
CA ARG A 34 -1.28 -20.89 16.78
C ARG A 34 -1.92 -21.97 15.91
N LEU A 35 -1.52 -22.01 14.64
CA LEU A 35 -1.93 -23.02 13.67
C LEU A 35 -0.90 -24.15 13.62
N ASN A 36 -1.34 -25.33 13.18
CA ASN A 36 -0.43 -26.33 12.67
C ASN A 36 -0.35 -26.23 11.13
N LYS A 37 0.66 -26.85 10.51
CA LYS A 37 0.83 -26.81 9.04
C LYS A 37 -0.39 -27.36 8.29
N SER A 38 -0.99 -28.44 8.77
CA SER A 38 -2.14 -29.06 8.11
C SER A 38 -3.35 -28.11 8.07
N SER A 39 -3.63 -27.40 9.15
CA SER A 39 -4.73 -26.42 9.21
C SER A 39 -4.44 -25.17 8.38
N PHE A 40 -3.17 -24.78 8.24
CA PHE A 40 -2.81 -23.68 7.35
C PHE A 40 -3.03 -24.06 5.88
N TYR A 41 -2.52 -25.22 5.47
CA TYR A 41 -2.63 -25.70 4.08
C TYR A 41 -4.01 -26.27 3.72
N SER A 42 -4.94 -26.38 4.68
CA SER A 42 -6.35 -26.62 4.34
C SER A 42 -7.05 -25.37 3.82
N VAL A 43 -6.47 -24.18 4.01
CA VAL A 43 -7.06 -22.88 3.66
C VAL A 43 -6.29 -22.15 2.56
N PHE A 44 -4.97 -22.36 2.51
CA PHE A 44 -4.07 -21.83 1.50
C PHE A 44 -3.45 -22.98 0.70
N LYS A 45 -3.47 -22.89 -0.63
CA LYS A 45 -2.97 -23.96 -1.50
C LYS A 45 -1.48 -24.19 -1.30
N ASP A 46 -0.73 -23.09 -1.22
CA ASP A 46 0.71 -23.07 -1.08
C ASP A 46 1.16 -21.72 -0.51
N LYS A 47 2.47 -21.49 -0.53
CA LYS A 47 3.08 -20.23 -0.10
C LYS A 47 2.65 -19.03 -0.96
N ASP A 48 2.51 -19.25 -2.26
CA ASP A 48 2.29 -18.18 -3.23
C ASP A 48 0.83 -17.70 -3.15
N ASP A 49 -0.11 -18.63 -3.01
CA ASP A 49 -1.53 -18.36 -2.71
C ASP A 49 -1.68 -17.60 -1.39
N TYR A 50 -1.00 -18.03 -0.32
CA TYR A 50 -1.03 -17.31 0.95
C TYR A 50 -0.50 -15.88 0.80
N THR A 51 0.66 -15.72 0.15
CA THR A 51 1.25 -14.40 -0.03
C THR A 51 0.34 -13.51 -0.88
N LEU A 52 -0.26 -14.02 -1.96
CA LEU A 52 -1.21 -13.27 -2.78
C LEU A 52 -2.39 -12.76 -1.95
N GLN A 53 -2.98 -13.63 -1.13
CA GLN A 53 -4.09 -13.25 -0.26
C GLN A 53 -3.67 -12.29 0.84
N LEU A 54 -2.43 -12.40 1.34
CA LEU A 54 -1.87 -11.43 2.28
C LEU A 54 -1.71 -10.06 1.62
N LEU A 55 -1.22 -9.97 0.38
CA LEU A 55 -1.14 -8.72 -0.36
C LEU A 55 -2.54 -8.09 -0.53
N GLN A 56 -3.55 -8.88 -0.87
CA GLN A 56 -4.94 -8.40 -0.99
C GLN A 56 -5.50 -7.90 0.35
N TYR A 57 -5.23 -8.62 1.44
CA TYR A 57 -5.63 -8.23 2.79
C TYR A 57 -4.99 -6.90 3.22
N ILE A 58 -3.69 -6.75 2.95
CA ILE A 58 -2.96 -5.52 3.25
C ILE A 58 -3.54 -4.36 2.41
N ASP A 59 -3.79 -4.55 1.11
CA ASP A 59 -4.38 -3.50 0.27
C ASP A 59 -5.71 -2.98 0.82
N GLY A 60 -6.59 -3.88 1.29
CA GLY A 60 -7.85 -3.50 1.92
C GLY A 60 -7.64 -2.59 3.13
N ILE A 61 -6.73 -2.95 4.02
CA ILE A 61 -6.39 -2.13 5.21
C ILE A 61 -5.92 -0.73 4.81
N TYR A 62 -5.05 -0.62 3.79
CA TYR A 62 -4.47 0.66 3.40
C TYR A 62 -5.44 1.55 2.63
N LYS A 63 -6.42 0.98 1.95
CA LYS A 63 -7.54 1.74 1.38
C LYS A 63 -8.44 2.31 2.48
N GLU A 64 -8.68 1.55 3.54
CA GLU A 64 -9.47 2.03 4.69
C GLU A 64 -8.73 3.12 5.50
N LYS A 65 -7.40 3.04 5.57
CA LYS A 65 -6.56 4.01 6.28
C LYS A 65 -6.71 5.45 5.81
N ILE A 66 -7.13 5.70 4.58
CA ILE A 66 -7.37 7.08 4.10
C ILE A 66 -8.31 7.85 5.04
N SER A 67 -9.22 7.15 5.73
CA SER A 67 -10.12 7.74 6.72
C SER A 67 -9.40 8.26 7.96
N GLU A 68 -8.26 7.69 8.34
CA GLU A 68 -7.44 8.11 9.50
C GLU A 68 -6.76 9.46 9.27
N TYR A 69 -6.59 9.86 8.01
CA TYR A 69 -5.97 11.13 7.62
C TYR A 69 -7.00 12.25 7.45
N LYS A 70 -8.30 11.95 7.47
CA LYS A 70 -9.36 12.96 7.30
C LYS A 70 -9.46 13.85 8.54
N GLY A 71 -9.68 15.14 8.30
CA GLY A 71 -10.00 16.11 9.34
C GLY A 71 -11.39 15.89 9.95
N SER A 72 -11.74 16.73 10.93
CA SER A 72 -13.06 16.71 11.56
C SER A 72 -14.22 17.03 10.61
N ASP A 73 -13.93 17.67 9.48
CA ASP A 73 -14.87 17.93 8.38
C ASP A 73 -15.03 16.73 7.42
N GLY A 74 -14.32 15.63 7.67
CA GLY A 74 -14.35 14.43 6.83
C GLY A 74 -13.59 14.58 5.51
N LEU A 75 -12.81 15.64 5.33
CA LEU A 75 -12.01 15.91 4.14
C LEU A 75 -10.51 15.79 4.45
N LEU A 76 -9.73 15.52 3.41
CA LEU A 76 -8.27 15.52 3.44
C LEU A 76 -7.76 16.89 3.02
N ASP A 77 -6.95 17.53 3.87
CA ASP A 77 -6.15 18.66 3.42
C ASP A 77 -4.90 18.19 2.65
N ARG A 78 -4.11 19.15 2.15
CA ARG A 78 -2.91 18.86 1.38
C ARG A 78 -1.89 18.03 2.16
N ASN A 79 -1.67 18.34 3.44
CA ASN A 79 -0.68 17.66 4.26
C ASN A 79 -1.13 16.23 4.55
N ALA A 80 -2.40 16.05 4.89
CA ALA A 80 -3.02 14.74 5.07
C ALA A 80 -2.91 13.86 3.80
N LEU A 81 -3.15 14.43 2.61
CA LEU A 81 -2.96 13.69 1.37
C LEU A 81 -1.48 13.35 1.13
N GLN A 82 -0.56 14.26 1.41
CA GLN A 82 0.88 14.00 1.28
C GLN A 82 1.31 12.85 2.20
N ASP A 83 0.92 12.87 3.46
CA ASP A 83 1.26 11.82 4.44
C ASP A 83 0.67 10.47 4.01
N TYR A 84 -0.56 10.46 3.51
CA TYR A 84 -1.21 9.27 2.96
C TYR A 84 -0.45 8.70 1.75
N LEU A 85 -0.09 9.53 0.78
CA LEU A 85 0.65 9.11 -0.42
C LEU A 85 2.07 8.63 -0.09
N GLN A 86 2.73 9.23 0.90
CA GLN A 86 4.03 8.76 1.39
C GLN A 86 3.92 7.38 2.04
N GLU A 87 2.90 7.14 2.87
CA GLU A 87 2.64 5.82 3.44
C GLU A 87 2.35 4.78 2.33
N LEU A 88 1.55 5.13 1.31
CA LEU A 88 1.33 4.26 0.14
C LEU A 88 2.63 3.96 -0.63
N ALA A 89 3.52 4.93 -0.79
CA ALA A 89 4.81 4.72 -1.45
C ALA A 89 5.71 3.78 -0.64
N ARG A 90 5.78 3.97 0.69
CA ARG A 90 6.50 3.09 1.61
C ARG A 90 5.96 1.67 1.53
N MET A 91 4.64 1.52 1.44
CA MET A 91 4.01 0.22 1.32
C MET A 91 4.29 -0.47 -0.01
N SER A 92 4.23 0.27 -1.12
CA SER A 92 4.50 -0.26 -2.46
C SER A 92 5.87 -0.96 -2.54
N PHE A 93 6.88 -0.40 -1.88
CA PHE A 93 8.19 -1.02 -1.71
C PHE A 93 8.13 -2.40 -1.03
N PHE A 94 7.44 -2.47 0.11
CA PHE A 94 7.34 -3.68 0.90
C PHE A 94 6.49 -4.74 0.20
N PHE A 95 5.41 -4.34 -0.47
CA PHE A 95 4.60 -5.21 -1.33
C PHE A 95 5.46 -5.84 -2.43
N TYR A 96 6.27 -5.05 -3.11
CA TYR A 96 7.20 -5.54 -4.12
C TYR A 96 8.23 -6.50 -3.54
N SER A 97 8.78 -6.19 -2.37
CA SER A 97 9.74 -7.05 -1.68
C SER A 97 9.13 -8.39 -1.28
N LEU A 98 7.87 -8.40 -0.84
CA LEU A 98 7.11 -9.59 -0.47
C LEU A 98 6.70 -10.44 -1.70
N ALA A 99 6.33 -9.79 -2.80
CA ALA A 99 5.97 -10.43 -4.06
C ALA A 99 7.19 -10.93 -4.86
N LYS A 100 8.41 -10.53 -4.48
CA LYS A 100 9.64 -10.93 -5.18
C LYS A 100 9.78 -12.45 -5.19
N GLY A 101 9.72 -13.04 -6.39
CA GLY A 101 9.83 -14.49 -6.58
C GLY A 101 8.49 -15.23 -6.60
N ILE A 102 7.37 -14.52 -6.57
CA ILE A 102 6.04 -15.06 -6.82
C ILE A 102 5.58 -14.56 -8.18
N ASP A 103 5.02 -15.43 -9.01
CA ASP A 103 4.32 -15.04 -10.24
C ASP A 103 2.94 -14.45 -9.91
N ALA A 104 2.95 -13.41 -9.09
CA ALA A 104 1.78 -12.66 -8.70
C ALA A 104 1.71 -11.39 -9.55
N PRO A 105 0.52 -10.94 -9.95
CA PRO A 105 0.38 -9.63 -10.56
C PRO A 105 0.95 -8.59 -9.58
N LYS A 106 2.05 -7.93 -10.01
CA LYS A 106 2.57 -6.77 -9.29
C LYS A 106 1.42 -5.77 -9.23
N LYS A 107 1.02 -5.43 -8.02
CA LYS A 107 -0.05 -4.48 -7.82
C LYS A 107 0.53 -3.09 -7.86
N ASP A 108 -0.03 -2.27 -8.73
CA ASP A 108 0.38 -0.89 -8.89
C ASP A 108 -0.34 -0.04 -7.82
N LEU A 109 0.19 -0.02 -6.60
CA LEU A 109 -0.44 0.62 -5.44
C LEU A 109 -0.42 2.15 -5.49
N LEU A 110 0.53 2.71 -6.26
CA LEU A 110 0.61 4.14 -6.50
C LEU A 110 -0.06 4.54 -7.82
N GLN A 111 -0.37 3.60 -8.72
CA GLN A 111 -1.14 3.95 -9.91
C GLN A 111 -2.62 4.03 -9.56
N MET A 112 -3.21 5.15 -9.93
CA MET A 112 -4.66 5.35 -9.89
C MET A 112 -5.15 5.53 -11.32
N THR A 113 -6.33 5.00 -11.62
CA THR A 113 -7.07 5.40 -12.82
C THR A 113 -7.52 6.85 -12.70
N ASP A 114 -7.81 7.50 -13.83
CA ASP A 114 -8.36 8.87 -13.82
C ASP A 114 -9.68 8.95 -13.04
N ALA A 115 -10.50 7.89 -13.06
CA ALA A 115 -11.73 7.81 -12.31
C ALA A 115 -11.48 7.74 -10.79
N GLU A 116 -10.51 6.93 -10.34
CA GLU A 116 -10.12 6.86 -8.93
C GLU A 116 -9.50 8.16 -8.44
N ALA A 117 -8.64 8.79 -9.23
CA ALA A 117 -8.06 10.08 -8.91
C ALA A 117 -9.13 11.18 -8.84
N MET A 118 -10.13 11.15 -9.72
CA MET A 118 -11.27 12.07 -9.66
C MET A 118 -12.13 11.83 -8.40
N ALA A 119 -12.44 10.57 -8.07
CA ALA A 119 -13.19 10.23 -6.86
C ALA A 119 -12.42 10.60 -5.56
N LEU A 120 -11.09 10.58 -5.60
CA LEU A 120 -10.27 11.10 -4.52
C LEU A 120 -10.48 12.61 -4.36
N THR A 121 -10.57 13.39 -5.46
CA THR A 121 -10.74 14.85 -5.37
C THR A 121 -12.02 15.29 -4.65
N GLU A 122 -13.08 14.49 -4.69
CA GLU A 122 -14.32 14.74 -3.95
C GLU A 122 -14.13 14.68 -2.42
N GLN A 123 -13.03 14.09 -1.96
CA GLN A 123 -12.68 13.91 -0.55
C GLN A 123 -11.62 14.91 -0.07
N LEU A 124 -11.23 15.88 -0.91
CA LEU A 124 -10.16 16.82 -0.63
C LEU A 124 -10.68 18.23 -0.33
N LYS A 125 -9.93 18.97 0.49
CA LYS A 125 -10.22 20.36 0.87
C LYS A 125 -9.31 21.34 0.16
N GLY A 126 -9.86 22.32 -0.57
CA GLY A 126 -9.05 23.32 -1.29
C GLY A 126 -8.50 22.78 -2.62
N VAL A 127 -9.27 21.92 -3.29
CA VAL A 127 -8.97 21.45 -4.65
C VAL A 127 -9.08 22.62 -5.62
N ARG A 128 -8.15 22.68 -6.59
CA ARG A 128 -8.21 23.61 -7.72
C ARG A 128 -9.54 23.46 -8.45
N LYS A 129 -10.06 24.55 -9.01
CA LYS A 129 -11.23 24.50 -9.92
C LYS A 129 -11.05 23.56 -11.11
N LYS A 130 -9.81 23.34 -11.55
CA LYS A 130 -9.44 22.41 -12.63
C LYS A 130 -8.16 21.66 -12.22
N PRO A 131 -8.26 20.56 -11.44
CA PRO A 131 -7.10 19.78 -11.06
C PRO A 131 -6.50 19.07 -12.29
N ASP A 132 -5.17 19.01 -12.38
CA ASP A 132 -4.47 18.30 -13.45
C ASP A 132 -4.26 16.83 -13.05
N ILE A 133 -5.32 16.04 -13.23
CA ILE A 133 -5.36 14.61 -12.91
C ILE A 133 -4.32 13.81 -13.71
N ALA A 134 -4.09 14.19 -14.96
CA ALA A 134 -3.14 13.51 -15.83
C ALA A 134 -1.70 13.66 -15.29
N SER A 135 -1.30 14.88 -14.91
CA SER A 135 0.02 15.12 -14.31
C SER A 135 0.14 14.50 -12.92
N PHE A 136 -0.94 14.52 -12.12
CA PHE A 136 -0.99 13.80 -10.84
C PHE A 136 -0.70 12.30 -11.02
N ASN A 137 -1.48 11.60 -11.84
CA ASN A 137 -1.33 10.16 -12.09
C ASN A 137 0.04 9.81 -12.70
N LYS A 138 0.52 10.63 -13.65
CA LYS A 138 1.86 10.45 -14.24
C LYS A 138 2.97 10.58 -13.19
N THR A 139 2.80 11.50 -12.24
CA THR A 139 3.77 11.69 -11.15
C THR A 139 3.74 10.53 -10.18
N LEU A 140 2.56 10.03 -9.79
CA LEU A 140 2.46 8.83 -8.94
C LEU A 140 3.12 7.61 -9.58
N LYS A 141 2.93 7.42 -10.90
CA LYS A 141 3.62 6.37 -11.65
C LYS A 141 5.13 6.53 -11.64
N PHE A 142 5.64 7.75 -11.72
CA PHE A 142 7.08 8.01 -11.62
C PHE A 142 7.62 7.68 -10.21
N ILE A 143 6.89 8.05 -9.16
CA ILE A 143 7.23 7.67 -7.77
C ILE A 143 7.30 6.15 -7.64
N GLU A 144 6.33 5.43 -8.22
CA GLU A 144 6.32 3.97 -8.18
C GLU A 144 7.55 3.37 -8.88
N VAL A 145 7.94 3.89 -10.04
CA VAL A 145 9.17 3.45 -10.72
C VAL A 145 10.40 3.64 -9.84
N ILE A 146 10.49 4.76 -9.11
CA ILE A 146 11.58 4.99 -8.16
C ILE A 146 11.51 3.95 -7.03
N VAL A 147 10.34 3.78 -6.43
CA VAL A 147 10.09 2.86 -5.31
C VAL A 147 10.49 1.42 -5.64
N LEU A 148 10.14 0.97 -6.84
CA LEU A 148 10.37 -0.41 -7.27
C LEU A 148 11.79 -0.66 -7.79
N ASN A 149 12.61 0.38 -7.93
CA ASN A 149 13.94 0.26 -8.52
C ASN A 149 14.99 -0.09 -7.45
N PRO A 150 15.63 -1.29 -7.54
CA PRO A 150 16.61 -1.75 -6.57
C PRO A 150 17.83 -0.84 -6.41
N ARG A 151 18.15 0.00 -7.41
CA ARG A 151 19.33 0.88 -7.38
C ARG A 151 19.25 2.00 -6.36
N TYR A 152 18.05 2.34 -5.88
CA TYR A 152 17.85 3.48 -5.00
C TYR A 152 17.57 3.09 -3.54
N GLN A 153 17.56 1.80 -3.21
CA GLN A 153 16.97 1.29 -1.95
C GLN A 153 17.73 1.65 -0.66
N ASP A 154 18.93 2.20 -0.74
CA ASP A 154 19.79 2.52 0.43
C ASP A 154 20.41 3.93 0.39
N ASN A 155 19.81 4.87 -0.35
CA ASN A 155 20.33 6.26 -0.47
C ASN A 155 19.31 7.27 0.09
N ASP A 156 19.76 8.22 0.92
CA ASP A 156 18.94 9.37 1.37
C ASP A 156 18.29 10.14 0.22
N ASP A 157 18.90 10.13 -0.98
CA ASP A 157 18.35 10.70 -2.20
C ASP A 157 17.02 10.04 -2.62
N TYR A 158 16.82 8.77 -2.30
CA TYR A 158 15.59 8.03 -2.61
C TYR A 158 14.40 8.56 -1.82
N HIS A 159 14.55 8.70 -0.50
CA HIS A 159 13.50 9.23 0.35
C HIS A 159 13.16 10.68 -0.02
N ARG A 160 14.18 11.48 -0.37
CA ARG A 160 14.00 12.84 -0.85
C ARG A 160 13.28 12.89 -2.21
N ALA A 161 13.63 12.01 -3.14
CA ALA A 161 12.98 11.95 -4.45
C ALA A 161 11.51 11.55 -4.36
N ILE A 162 11.17 10.59 -3.48
CA ILE A 162 9.78 10.21 -3.21
C ILE A 162 9.01 11.37 -2.58
N ALA A 163 9.55 12.00 -1.54
CA ALA A 163 8.91 13.13 -0.86
C ALA A 163 8.64 14.28 -1.85
N TYR A 164 9.62 14.64 -2.66
CA TYR A 164 9.46 15.65 -3.72
C TYR A 164 8.41 15.23 -4.76
N GLY A 165 8.43 13.97 -5.20
CA GLY A 165 7.43 13.45 -6.12
C GLY A 165 6.01 13.56 -5.57
N VAL A 166 5.80 13.17 -4.31
CA VAL A 166 4.50 13.30 -3.62
C VAL A 166 4.08 14.76 -3.51
N GLU A 167 5.00 15.64 -3.12
CA GLU A 167 4.74 17.07 -3.06
C GLU A 167 4.29 17.63 -4.41
N LYS A 168 4.99 17.24 -5.49
CA LYS A 168 4.64 17.62 -6.86
C LYS A 168 3.31 17.05 -7.30
N ALA A 169 3.00 15.79 -6.99
CA ALA A 169 1.70 15.20 -7.27
C ALA A 169 0.58 16.06 -6.65
N CYS A 170 0.66 16.35 -5.35
CA CYS A 170 -0.34 17.17 -4.67
C CYS A 170 -0.47 18.58 -5.27
N SER A 171 0.62 19.18 -5.77
CA SER A 171 0.58 20.51 -6.39
C SER A 171 -0.27 20.58 -7.66
N PHE A 172 -0.49 19.46 -8.36
CA PHE A 172 -1.39 19.40 -9.51
C PHE A 172 -2.88 19.40 -9.13
N ILE A 173 -3.21 19.11 -7.88
CA ILE A 173 -4.59 19.00 -7.39
C ILE A 173 -4.98 20.19 -6.51
N PHE A 174 -4.12 20.63 -5.59
CA PHE A 174 -4.42 21.70 -4.62
C PHE A 174 -4.00 23.08 -5.12
N GLU A 175 -4.74 24.10 -4.71
CA GLU A 175 -4.34 25.50 -4.91
C GLU A 175 -2.99 25.79 -4.20
N GLU A 176 -2.22 26.73 -4.74
CA GLU A 176 -0.92 27.14 -4.16
C GLU A 176 -1.08 27.88 -2.83
#